data_AF-A0A936VJV1-F1
#
_entry.id   AF-A0A936VJV1-F1
#
_cell.length_a   1.000
_cell.length_b   1.000
_cell.length_c   1.000
_cell.angle_alpha   90.00
_cell.angle_beta   90.00
_cell.angle_gamma   90.00
#
_symmetry.space_group_name_H-M   'P 1'
#
loop_
_entity.id
_entity.type
_entity.pdbx_description
1 polymer ?
#
loop_
_entity_poly.entity_id
_entity_poly.type
_entity_poly.pdbx_seq_one_letter_code
_entity_poly.pdbx_strand_id
1 'polypeptide(L)'
;MKNIIELLDLHSDLESMFLTHQRALLRFEFPKALELLNDYERCLLVHMQDEENILIPIYEQQAVVERGGNARLLLDDHKRMCSILELFKEQIELLTTDDEPDTRLLMLLDREAFYKRLCTHHDMREQQYLYPKLDAILSDEEKAALLGRITTDFEIEAT
;
A
#
# COMPACT_ATOMS: atom_id res chain seq x y z
N MET A 1 4.45 17.45 -17.36
CA MET A 1 4.37 18.26 -16.14
C MET A 1 3.95 17.28 -15.06
N LYS A 2 4.81 16.99 -14.09
CA LYS A 2 4.56 15.88 -13.15
C LYS A 2 3.31 16.19 -12.32
N ASN A 3 2.38 15.24 -12.25
CA ASN A 3 1.13 15.37 -11.52
C ASN A 3 1.19 14.51 -10.25
N ILE A 4 0.63 14.97 -9.13
CA ILE A 4 0.60 14.18 -7.89
C ILE A 4 -0.14 12.85 -8.11
N ILE A 5 -1.10 12.81 -9.06
CA ILE A 5 -1.82 11.60 -9.44
C ILE A 5 -0.92 10.51 -10.06
N GLU A 6 0.27 10.84 -10.56
CA GLU A 6 1.26 9.87 -11.05
C GLU A 6 1.76 8.96 -9.92
N LEU A 7 1.58 9.36 -8.65
CA LEU A 7 1.83 8.48 -7.49
C LEU A 7 0.89 7.27 -7.45
N LEU A 8 -0.22 7.24 -8.22
CA LEU A 8 -1.07 6.05 -8.34
C LEU A 8 -0.40 4.93 -9.16
N ASP A 9 0.56 5.24 -10.04
CA ASP A 9 1.26 4.20 -10.79
C ASP A 9 2.02 3.27 -9.83
N LEU A 10 2.48 3.83 -8.70
CA LEU A 10 3.14 3.11 -7.63
C LEU A 10 2.27 2.00 -7.00
N HIS A 11 0.95 2.17 -6.99
CA HIS A 11 0.03 1.14 -6.47
C HIS A 11 0.00 -0.10 -7.36
N SER A 12 0.19 0.06 -8.67
CA SER A 12 0.25 -1.06 -9.61
C SER A 12 1.49 -1.92 -9.36
N ASP A 13 2.60 -1.29 -9.02
CA ASP A 13 3.84 -1.99 -8.64
C ASP A 13 3.66 -2.76 -7.33
N LEU A 14 3.05 -2.13 -6.32
CA LEU A 14 2.69 -2.79 -5.06
C LEU A 14 1.76 -3.99 -5.28
N GLU A 15 0.76 -3.88 -6.16
CA GLU A 15 -0.13 -4.99 -6.52
C GLU A 15 0.65 -6.14 -7.18
N SER A 16 1.60 -5.82 -8.07
CA SER A 16 2.48 -6.79 -8.73
C SER A 16 3.37 -7.54 -7.73
N MET A 17 3.95 -6.83 -6.75
CA MET A 17 4.73 -7.44 -5.65
C MET A 17 3.86 -8.38 -4.82
N PHE A 18 2.67 -7.93 -4.41
CA PHE A 18 1.76 -8.74 -3.62
C PHE A 18 1.32 -9.99 -4.39
N LEU A 19 1.02 -9.87 -5.68
CA LEU A 19 0.69 -11.02 -6.52
C LEU A 19 1.85 -12.03 -6.62
N THR A 20 3.09 -11.54 -6.69
CA THR A 20 4.29 -12.39 -6.71
C THR A 20 4.44 -13.17 -5.41
N HIS A 21 4.18 -12.52 -4.27
CA HIS A 21 4.04 -13.19 -2.98
C HIS A 21 2.96 -14.29 -3.01
N GLN A 22 1.74 -13.99 -3.48
CA GLN A 22 0.64 -14.97 -3.56
C GLN A 22 0.99 -16.18 -4.46
N ARG A 23 1.74 -15.96 -5.55
CA ARG A 23 2.22 -17.05 -6.42
C ARG A 23 3.18 -17.98 -5.70
N ALA A 24 4.07 -17.46 -4.84
CA ALA A 24 4.95 -18.28 -4.02
C ALA A 24 4.15 -19.11 -3.00
N LEU A 25 3.11 -18.53 -2.38
CA LEU A 25 2.20 -19.26 -1.50
C LEU A 25 1.54 -20.46 -2.21
N LEU A 26 1.02 -20.26 -3.43
CA LEU A 26 0.39 -21.32 -4.22
C LEU A 26 1.35 -22.44 -4.64
N ARG A 27 2.66 -22.18 -4.63
CA ARG A 27 3.71 -23.15 -4.90
C ARG A 27 4.25 -23.81 -3.63
N PHE A 28 3.67 -23.49 -2.46
CA PHE A 28 4.14 -23.94 -1.15
C PHE A 28 5.58 -23.49 -0.84
N GLU A 29 6.03 -22.41 -1.47
CA GLU A 29 7.35 -21.80 -1.27
C GLU A 29 7.28 -20.82 -0.08
N PHE A 30 6.84 -21.27 1.10
CA PHE A 30 6.51 -20.38 2.23
C PHE A 30 7.63 -19.44 2.70
N PRO A 31 8.90 -19.89 2.80
CA PRO A 31 9.99 -18.97 3.12
C PRO A 31 10.18 -17.87 2.07
N LYS A 32 10.00 -18.21 0.79
CA LYS A 32 10.10 -17.22 -0.30
C LYS A 32 8.90 -16.28 -0.29
N ALA A 33 7.70 -16.79 -0.03
CA ALA A 33 6.52 -15.97 0.13
C ALA A 33 6.73 -14.94 1.25
N LEU A 34 7.24 -15.35 2.42
CA LEU A 34 7.52 -14.44 3.53
C LEU A 34 8.52 -13.34 3.15
N GLU A 35 9.61 -13.69 2.46
CA GLU A 35 10.58 -12.71 1.94
C GLU A 35 9.91 -11.67 1.03
N LEU A 36 9.12 -12.14 0.05
CA LEU A 36 8.39 -11.27 -0.89
C LEU A 36 7.37 -10.36 -0.18
N LEU A 37 6.71 -10.86 0.87
CA LEU A 37 5.78 -10.07 1.67
C LEU A 37 6.51 -8.97 2.46
N ASN A 38 7.69 -9.26 2.99
CA ASN A 38 8.53 -8.27 3.67
C ASN A 38 9.05 -7.20 2.70
N ASP A 39 9.37 -7.57 1.45
CA ASP A 39 9.73 -6.60 0.42
C ASP A 39 8.54 -5.72 0.04
N TYR A 40 7.36 -6.31 -0.18
CA TYR A 40 6.12 -5.57 -0.39
C TYR A 40 5.84 -4.57 0.73
N GLU A 41 5.91 -5.03 1.99
CA GLU A 41 5.66 -4.17 3.14
C GLU A 41 6.66 -3.01 3.23
N ARG A 42 7.96 -3.27 2.99
CA ARG A 42 8.98 -2.21 3.02
C ARG A 42 8.64 -1.10 2.03
N CYS A 43 8.25 -1.48 0.81
CA CYS A 43 7.82 -0.55 -0.23
C CYS A 43 6.54 0.20 0.16
N LEU A 44 5.54 -0.51 0.68
CA LEU A 44 4.29 0.09 1.16
C LEU A 44 4.54 1.12 2.28
N LEU A 45 5.42 0.81 3.23
CA LEU A 45 5.75 1.70 4.34
C LEU A 45 6.46 2.98 3.88
N VAL A 46 7.35 2.89 2.87
CA VAL A 46 8.00 4.09 2.30
C VAL A 46 6.95 4.97 1.60
N HIS A 47 6.05 4.36 0.81
CA HIS A 47 4.93 5.06 0.20
C HIS A 47 4.05 5.77 1.25
N MET A 48 3.59 5.04 2.26
CA MET A 48 2.80 5.62 3.36
C MET A 48 3.56 6.73 4.09
N GLN A 49 4.87 6.60 4.32
CA GLN A 49 5.67 7.64 4.97
C GLN A 49 5.75 8.93 4.16
N ASP A 50 5.88 8.83 2.83
CA ASP A 50 5.85 9.99 1.97
C ASP A 50 4.49 10.71 2.09
N GLU A 51 3.39 9.96 2.11
CA GLU A 51 2.08 10.54 2.31
C GLU A 51 1.91 11.17 3.69
N GLU A 52 2.20 10.42 4.75
CA GLU A 52 1.99 10.84 6.14
C GLU A 52 2.85 12.04 6.54
N ASN A 53 4.07 12.13 6.01
CA ASN A 53 5.01 13.20 6.38
C ASN A 53 4.95 14.40 5.46
N ILE A 54 4.44 14.25 4.24
CA ILE A 54 4.49 15.30 3.20
C ILE A 54 3.10 15.68 2.73
N LEU A 55 2.31 14.71 2.24
CA LEU A 55 1.05 14.98 1.55
C LEU A 55 -0.11 15.26 2.51
N ILE A 56 -0.36 14.34 3.43
CA ILE A 56 -1.48 14.38 4.38
C ILE A 56 -1.45 15.64 5.25
N PRO A 57 -0.30 16.11 5.78
CA PRO A 57 -0.26 17.35 6.56
C PRO A 57 -0.70 18.59 5.77
N ILE A 58 -0.32 18.69 4.49
CA ILE A 58 -0.74 19.79 3.60
C ILE A 58 -2.22 19.69 3.31
N TYR A 59 -2.69 18.48 3.00
CA TYR A 59 -4.09 18.18 2.74
C TYR A 59 -4.98 18.52 3.94
N GLU A 60 -4.60 18.11 5.15
CA GLU A 60 -5.35 18.37 6.38
C GLU A 60 -5.45 19.87 6.71
N GLN A 61 -4.38 20.63 6.43
CA GLN A 61 -4.34 22.07 6.72
C GLN A 61 -5.12 22.92 5.71
N GLN A 62 -5.12 22.52 4.43
CA GLN A 62 -5.54 23.39 3.34
C GLN A 62 -6.81 22.91 2.60
N ALA A 63 -7.13 21.62 2.67
CA ALA A 63 -8.31 21.09 1.98
C ALA A 63 -9.58 21.25 2.82
N VAL A 64 -10.68 21.57 2.13
CA VAL A 64 -12.02 21.49 2.73
C VAL A 64 -12.39 20.02 2.89
N VAL A 65 -12.57 19.56 4.13
CA VAL A 65 -12.84 18.16 4.45
C VAL A 65 -14.24 17.76 3.98
N GLU A 66 -14.30 16.93 2.94
CA GLU A 66 -15.53 16.30 2.46
C GLU A 66 -15.80 14.97 3.20
N ARG A 67 -17.06 14.56 3.27
CA ARG A 67 -17.44 13.29 3.92
C ARG A 67 -16.76 12.13 3.19
N GLY A 68 -15.91 11.38 3.91
CA GLY A 68 -15.11 10.29 3.35
C GLY A 68 -13.68 10.70 2.96
N GLY A 69 -13.37 11.99 2.87
CA GLY A 69 -12.02 12.50 2.62
C GLY A 69 -11.28 12.93 3.87
N ASN A 70 -11.66 12.48 5.07
CA ASN A 70 -10.98 12.89 6.30
C ASN A 70 -9.56 12.28 6.35
N ALA A 71 -8.53 13.10 6.55
CA ALA A 71 -7.13 12.68 6.69
C ALA A 71 -6.96 11.54 7.71
N ARG A 72 -7.76 11.56 8.80
CA ARG A 72 -7.76 10.51 9.80
C ARG A 72 -8.14 9.13 9.26
N LEU A 73 -9.02 9.06 8.26
CA LEU A 73 -9.40 7.80 7.63
C LEU A 73 -8.23 7.18 6.85
N LEU A 74 -7.46 7.99 6.12
CA LEU A 74 -6.24 7.52 5.42
C LEU A 74 -5.25 6.93 6.43
N LEU A 75 -4.97 7.66 7.51
CA LEU A 75 -4.06 7.21 8.58
C LEU A 75 -4.55 5.95 9.30
N ASP A 76 -5.86 5.82 9.51
CA ASP A 76 -6.44 4.63 10.15
C ASP A 76 -6.45 3.44 9.17
N ASP A 77 -6.63 3.68 7.86
CA ASP A 77 -6.50 2.67 6.79
C ASP A 77 -5.05 2.14 6.76
N HIS A 78 -4.02 3.01 6.78
CA HIS A 78 -2.60 2.61 6.85
C HIS A 78 -2.30 1.71 8.05
N LYS A 79 -2.69 2.13 9.26
CA LYS A 79 -2.49 1.34 10.49
C LYS A 79 -3.13 -0.04 10.38
N ARG A 80 -4.32 -0.11 9.82
CA ARG A 80 -5.04 -1.36 9.63
C ARG A 80 -4.33 -2.24 8.60
N MET A 81 -3.83 -1.67 7.51
CA MET A 81 -3.08 -2.39 6.50
C MET A 81 -1.83 -3.04 7.12
N CYS A 82 -1.00 -2.26 7.82
CA CYS A 82 0.20 -2.79 8.50
C CYS A 82 -0.14 -3.88 9.52
N SER A 83 -1.18 -3.68 10.33
CA SER A 83 -1.61 -4.67 11.32
C SER A 83 -2.03 -6.00 10.68
N ILE A 84 -2.64 -5.96 9.49
CA ILE A 84 -3.03 -7.18 8.76
C ILE A 84 -1.81 -7.88 8.16
N LEU A 85 -0.81 -7.13 7.66
CA LEU A 85 0.42 -7.71 7.13
C LEU A 85 1.20 -8.48 8.18
N GLU A 86 1.30 -7.95 9.41
CA GLU A 86 1.91 -8.69 10.53
C GLU A 86 1.21 -10.03 10.78
N LEU A 87 -0.12 -10.04 10.76
CA LEU A 87 -0.89 -11.29 10.90
C LEU A 87 -0.62 -12.27 9.75
N PHE A 88 -0.41 -11.79 8.52
CA PHE A 88 -0.06 -12.67 7.40
C PHE A 88 1.32 -13.30 7.59
N LYS A 89 2.32 -12.52 8.01
CA LYS A 89 3.66 -13.04 8.31
C LYS A 89 3.60 -14.14 9.36
N GLU A 90 2.89 -13.92 10.46
CA GLU A 90 2.68 -14.93 11.50
C GLU A 90 2.02 -16.21 10.94
N GLN A 91 1.01 -16.08 10.06
CA GLN A 91 0.37 -17.25 9.46
C GLN A 91 1.29 -18.01 8.50
N ILE A 92 2.16 -17.31 7.76
CA ILE A 92 3.11 -17.92 6.82
C ILE A 92 4.22 -18.67 7.57
N GLU A 93 4.68 -18.14 8.70
CA GLU A 93 5.62 -18.84 9.56
C GLU A 93 5.03 -20.16 10.07
N LEU A 94 3.76 -20.16 10.49
CA LEU A 94 3.06 -21.38 10.92
C LEU A 94 2.92 -22.40 9.77
N LEU A 95 2.69 -21.95 8.54
CA LEU A 95 2.61 -22.82 7.35
C LEU A 95 3.94 -23.54 7.08
N THR A 96 5.07 -22.95 7.44
CA THR A 96 6.41 -23.52 7.18
C THR A 96 6.67 -24.80 7.99
N THR A 97 5.96 -24.98 9.10
CA THR A 97 6.09 -26.14 10.00
C THR A 97 4.86 -27.03 10.03
N ASP A 98 3.86 -26.77 9.18
CA ASP A 98 2.60 -27.50 9.14
C ASP A 98 2.75 -28.74 8.24
N ASP A 99 2.39 -29.92 8.75
CA ASP A 99 2.47 -31.19 8.00
C ASP A 99 1.40 -31.28 6.90
N GLU A 100 0.27 -30.55 7.05
CA GLU A 100 -0.83 -30.49 6.08
C GLU A 100 -1.28 -29.02 5.85
N PRO A 101 -0.44 -28.21 5.18
CA PRO A 101 -0.61 -26.76 5.14
C PRO A 101 -1.81 -26.28 4.30
N ASP A 102 -2.41 -27.13 3.46
CA ASP A 102 -3.43 -26.76 2.47
C ASP A 102 -4.61 -25.99 3.07
N THR A 103 -5.17 -26.48 4.18
CA THR A 103 -6.35 -25.85 4.81
C THR A 103 -6.01 -24.47 5.34
N ARG A 104 -4.85 -24.32 5.99
CA ARG A 104 -4.38 -23.05 6.53
C ARG A 104 -4.00 -22.07 5.41
N LEU A 105 -3.43 -22.56 4.32
CA LEU A 105 -3.12 -21.77 3.13
C LEU A 105 -4.40 -21.20 2.50
N LEU A 106 -5.45 -22.01 2.32
CA LEU A 106 -6.72 -21.52 1.80
C LEU A 106 -7.33 -20.42 2.69
N MET A 107 -7.28 -20.60 4.01
CA MET A 107 -7.75 -19.58 4.96
C MET A 107 -6.91 -18.29 4.90
N LEU A 108 -5.60 -18.39 4.67
CA LEU A 108 -4.72 -17.24 4.48
C LEU A 108 -5.09 -16.48 3.19
N LEU A 109 -5.23 -17.17 2.07
CA LEU A 109 -5.59 -16.58 0.78
C LEU A 109 -6.97 -15.88 0.83
N ASP A 110 -7.94 -16.45 1.55
CA ASP A 110 -9.24 -15.80 1.79
C ASP A 110 -9.06 -14.48 2.54
N ARG A 111 -8.22 -14.45 3.58
CA ARG A 111 -7.92 -13.22 4.35
C ARG A 111 -7.19 -12.20 3.49
N GLU A 112 -6.26 -12.62 2.65
CA GLU A 112 -5.58 -11.75 1.69
C GLU A 112 -6.55 -11.12 0.69
N ALA A 113 -7.62 -11.83 0.29
CA ALA A 113 -8.68 -11.24 -0.53
C ALA A 113 -9.45 -10.12 0.20
N PHE A 114 -9.62 -10.21 1.54
CA PHE A 114 -10.14 -9.08 2.33
C PHE A 114 -9.15 -7.92 2.41
N TYR A 115 -7.86 -8.20 2.56
CA TYR A 115 -6.82 -7.17 2.56
C TYR A 115 -6.76 -6.41 1.22
N LYS A 116 -6.82 -7.10 0.09
CA LYS A 116 -6.86 -6.44 -1.23
C LYS A 116 -8.04 -5.50 -1.37
N ARG A 117 -9.22 -5.86 -0.83
CA ARG A 117 -10.38 -4.94 -0.79
C ARG A 117 -10.12 -3.70 0.07
N LEU A 118 -9.41 -3.84 1.19
CA LEU A 118 -9.00 -2.69 2.01
C LEU A 118 -8.09 -1.76 1.20
N CYS A 119 -7.08 -2.31 0.50
CA CYS A 119 -6.19 -1.55 -0.38
C CYS A 119 -7.01 -0.80 -1.45
N THR A 120 -7.87 -1.50 -2.20
CA THR A 120 -8.73 -0.85 -3.21
C THR A 120 -9.58 0.29 -2.64
N HIS A 121 -10.13 0.13 -1.44
CA HIS A 121 -10.91 1.20 -0.80
C HIS A 121 -10.05 2.40 -0.38
N HIS A 122 -8.81 2.15 0.01
CA HIS A 122 -7.83 3.16 0.35
C HIS A 122 -7.37 3.92 -0.90
N ASP A 123 -6.99 3.22 -1.98
CA ASP A 123 -6.61 3.82 -3.27
C ASP A 123 -7.75 4.69 -3.84
N MET A 124 -8.99 4.21 -3.75
CA MET A 124 -10.17 4.99 -4.15
C MET A 124 -10.30 6.29 -3.35
N ARG A 125 -9.94 6.29 -2.06
CA ARG A 125 -9.99 7.49 -1.23
C ARG A 125 -8.93 8.49 -1.66
N GLU A 126 -7.73 8.05 -1.97
CA GLU A 126 -6.65 8.92 -2.44
C GLU A 126 -6.97 9.53 -3.80
N GLN A 127 -7.45 8.69 -4.73
CA GLN A 127 -7.84 9.10 -6.07
C GLN A 127 -9.02 10.08 -6.08
N GLN A 128 -9.96 9.96 -5.13
CA GLN A 128 -11.15 10.82 -5.06
C GLN A 128 -10.91 12.10 -4.25
N TYR A 129 -10.03 12.05 -3.25
CA TYR A 129 -9.89 13.13 -2.27
C TYR A 129 -8.47 13.65 -2.15
N LEU A 130 -7.49 12.83 -1.75
CA LEU A 130 -6.15 13.31 -1.40
C LEU A 130 -5.47 13.99 -2.59
N TYR A 131 -5.21 13.22 -3.65
CA TYR A 131 -4.41 13.71 -4.77
C TYR A 131 -5.11 14.83 -5.52
N PRO A 132 -6.38 14.73 -5.96
CA PRO A 132 -7.02 15.82 -6.71
C PRO A 132 -7.09 17.13 -5.94
N LYS A 133 -7.26 17.08 -4.61
CA LYS A 133 -7.33 18.32 -3.79
C LYS A 133 -5.96 18.96 -3.65
N LEU A 134 -4.92 18.18 -3.39
CA LEU A 134 -3.54 18.70 -3.40
C LEU A 134 -3.20 19.31 -4.76
N ASP A 135 -3.62 18.63 -5.83
CA ASP A 135 -3.39 19.08 -7.19
C ASP A 135 -4.13 20.38 -7.55
N ALA A 136 -5.28 20.64 -6.91
CA ALA A 136 -6.05 21.86 -7.09
C ALA A 136 -5.57 23.04 -6.22
N ILE A 137 -4.92 22.76 -5.09
CA ILE A 137 -4.51 23.78 -4.11
C ILE A 137 -3.08 24.27 -4.38
N LEU A 138 -2.20 23.37 -4.83
CA LEU A 138 -0.79 23.67 -5.03
C LEU A 138 -0.52 24.22 -6.44
N SER A 139 0.35 25.21 -6.53
CA SER A 139 0.91 25.68 -7.80
C SER A 139 1.88 24.67 -8.41
N ASP A 140 2.18 24.79 -9.70
CA ASP A 140 3.11 23.87 -10.39
C ASP A 140 4.52 23.86 -9.77
N GLU A 141 4.98 24.99 -9.24
CA GLU A 141 6.27 25.10 -8.54
C GLU A 141 6.24 24.37 -7.19
N GLU A 142 5.16 24.51 -6.43
CA GLU A 142 4.96 23.79 -5.16
C GLU A 142 4.82 22.29 -5.39
N LYS A 143 4.11 21.85 -6.44
CA LYS A 143 4.01 20.44 -6.83
C LYS A 143 5.38 19.86 -7.17
N ALA A 144 6.17 20.58 -7.98
CA ALA A 144 7.51 20.12 -8.35
C ALA A 144 8.43 20.01 -7.12
N ALA A 145 8.38 20.99 -6.21
CA ALA A 145 9.15 20.96 -4.97
C ALA A 145 8.70 19.82 -4.03
N LEU A 146 7.39 19.57 -3.95
CA LEU A 146 6.81 18.50 -3.14
C LEU A 146 7.18 17.12 -3.69
N LEU A 147 7.04 16.90 -5.00
CA LEU A 147 7.42 15.66 -5.66
C LEU A 147 8.93 15.38 -5.57
N GLY A 148 9.76 16.42 -5.49
CA GLY A 148 11.20 16.27 -5.24
C GLY A 148 11.56 15.80 -3.82
N ARG A 149 10.60 15.77 -2.89
CA ARG A 149 10.78 15.27 -1.51
C ARG A 149 10.26 13.84 -1.31
N ILE A 150 9.44 13.35 -2.25
CA ILE A 150 8.95 11.96 -2.26
C ILE A 150 10.17 11.05 -2.43
N THR A 151 10.27 10.04 -1.59
CA THR A 151 11.41 9.11 -1.53
C THR A 151 11.10 7.77 -2.18
N THR A 152 9.81 7.48 -2.38
CA THR A 152 9.34 6.30 -3.10
C THR A 152 9.73 6.40 -4.58
N ASP A 153 10.45 5.41 -5.06
CA ASP A 153 10.84 5.24 -6.46
C ASP A 153 10.50 3.78 -6.81
N PHE A 154 9.66 3.54 -7.83
CA PHE A 154 9.35 2.16 -8.25
C PHE A 154 9.78 1.91 -9.69
N GLU A 155 10.80 1.05 -9.82
CA GLU A 155 11.09 0.23 -11.00
C GLU A 155 11.20 -1.22 -10.49
N ILE A 156 10.25 -2.08 -10.85
CA ILE A 156 10.37 -3.53 -10.58
C ILE A 156 10.88 -4.19 -11.86
N GLU A 157 12.17 -4.55 -11.87
CA GLU A 157 12.71 -5.43 -12.91
C GLU A 157 11.95 -6.77 -12.90
N ALA A 158 11.33 -7.08 -14.05
CA ALA A 158 10.67 -8.34 -14.30
C ALA A 158 11.67 -9.50 -14.11
N THR A 159 11.35 -10.41 -13.18
CA THR A 159 11.95 -11.75 -13.13
C THR A 159 10.93 -12.80 -13.53
#